data_AF-A0A0K8VCQ6-F1
#
_entry.id   AF-A0A0K8VCQ6-F1
#
_cell.length_a   1.000
_cell.length_b   1.000
_cell.length_c   1.000
_cell.angle_alpha   90.00
_cell.angle_beta   90.00
_cell.angle_gamma   90.00
#
_symmetry.space_group_name_H-M   'P 1'
#
loop_
_entity.id
_entity.type
_entity.pdbx_description
1 polymer ?
#
loop_
_entity_poly.entity_id
_entity_poly.type
_entity_poly.pdbx_seq_one_letter_code
_entity_poly.pdbx_strand_id
1 'polypeptide(L)'
;MRFRISTQLKCAHCLSFVGNSLQLMEHMKEMHKATKYLAADPHATAAGLTCGHCPYRGQTLPHLAQHTARLRHKPFDLKTMSVAQLEKLKTIGTPLSYVQCLSCMELLADQSAFEEHVLERANECDMKSQKIVNKLIYACAFCPYSSQHEMAVLRHMIDHYSGFKRCCFCTQPQTTFNGYMQHCYSDHREEIKKFCTIYTIMEISKFLQQMLLIFPNGLTMDLYNLRLTNCLKEYGNKHIKQLYEEIQKTSQQPPIPRLSLGRLVAKKCSEAKISSAVTPQSASASTAAALQLAGNNVKDLQTVFKAQKIMKRRS
;
A
#
# COMPACT_ATOMS: atom_id res chain seq x y z
N MET A 1 -2.63 17.34 -16.30
CA MET A 1 -1.56 18.05 -15.56
C MET A 1 -1.52 17.50 -14.14
N ARG A 2 -0.35 17.11 -13.61
CA ARG A 2 -0.20 16.71 -12.19
C ARG A 2 0.20 17.93 -11.38
N PHE A 3 -0.63 18.32 -10.43
CA PHE A 3 -0.33 19.43 -9.53
C PHE A 3 0.45 18.92 -8.31
N ARG A 4 1.34 19.73 -7.77
CA ARG A 4 2.05 19.46 -6.51
C ARG A 4 1.91 20.66 -5.58
N ILE A 5 1.83 20.41 -4.28
CA ILE A 5 1.89 21.49 -3.29
C ILE A 5 3.33 22.03 -3.28
N SER A 6 3.46 23.34 -3.50
CA SER A 6 4.72 24.06 -3.43
C SER A 6 4.65 25.07 -2.29
N THR A 7 4.99 24.64 -1.07
CA THR A 7 5.06 25.51 0.10
C THR A 7 6.18 26.53 -0.07
N GLN A 8 5.85 27.81 0.12
CA GLN A 8 6.86 28.85 0.21
C GLN A 8 7.58 28.74 1.56
N LEU A 9 8.90 28.84 1.53
CA LEU A 9 9.79 28.70 2.67
C LEU A 9 10.88 29.76 2.60
N LYS A 10 11.32 30.22 3.76
CA LYS A 10 12.36 31.24 3.88
C LYS A 10 13.68 30.62 4.31
N CYS A 11 14.78 31.13 3.76
CA CYS A 11 16.11 30.74 4.22
C CYS A 11 16.35 31.28 5.64
N ALA A 12 16.58 30.37 6.59
CA ALA A 12 16.83 30.75 7.99
C ALA A 12 18.18 31.46 8.21
N HIS A 13 19.15 31.25 7.30
CA HIS A 13 20.49 31.83 7.41
C HIS A 13 20.53 33.30 7.03
N CYS A 14 19.98 33.67 5.87
CA CYS A 14 20.05 35.03 5.35
C CYS A 14 18.75 35.83 5.53
N LEU A 15 17.61 35.15 5.71
CA LEU A 15 16.27 35.76 5.74
C LEU A 15 15.92 36.62 4.51
N SER A 16 16.72 36.60 3.44
CA SER A 16 16.47 37.36 2.21
C SER A 16 15.84 36.51 1.11
N PHE A 17 16.07 35.19 1.14
CA PHE A 17 15.53 34.27 0.16
C PHE A 17 14.20 33.65 0.58
N VAL A 18 13.22 33.66 -0.33
CA VAL A 18 11.94 32.95 -0.22
C VAL A 18 11.73 32.16 -1.51
N GLY A 19 11.40 30.88 -1.38
CA GLY A 19 11.11 30.00 -2.51
C GLY A 19 10.50 28.70 -2.06
N ASN A 20 10.26 27.78 -3.00
CA ASN A 20 9.81 26.44 -2.66
C ASN A 20 10.94 25.59 -2.06
N SER A 21 10.62 24.39 -1.58
CA SER A 21 11.57 23.53 -0.88
C SER A 21 12.76 23.08 -1.73
N LEU A 22 12.59 22.90 -3.04
CA LEU A 22 13.69 22.57 -3.95
C LEU A 22 14.61 23.78 -4.14
N GLN A 23 14.03 24.95 -4.43
CA GLN A 23 14.78 26.19 -4.61
C GLN A 23 15.52 26.59 -3.32
N LEU A 24 14.91 26.37 -2.15
CA LEU A 24 15.57 26.63 -0.87
C LEU A 24 16.76 25.69 -0.63
N MET A 25 16.66 24.40 -0.97
CA MET A 25 17.80 23.48 -0.86
C MET A 25 18.97 23.91 -1.75
N GLU A 26 18.68 24.32 -2.98
CA GLU A 26 19.67 24.83 -3.92
C GLU A 26 20.32 26.11 -3.39
N HIS A 27 19.52 27.10 -3.00
CA HIS A 27 20.00 28.34 -2.38
C HIS A 27 20.92 28.10 -1.18
N MET A 28 20.53 27.21 -0.26
CA MET A 28 21.34 26.89 0.92
C MET A 28 22.68 26.23 0.56
N LYS A 29 22.68 25.35 -0.44
CA LYS A 29 23.89 24.69 -0.92
C LYS A 29 24.84 25.71 -1.57
N GLU A 30 24.31 26.64 -2.36
CA GLU A 30 25.13 27.57 -3.14
C GLU A 30 25.64 28.74 -2.31
N MET A 31 24.74 29.40 -1.55
CA MET A 31 25.02 30.65 -0.83
C MET A 31 25.58 30.43 0.56
N HIS A 32 25.25 29.32 1.22
CA HIS A 32 25.66 29.05 2.61
C HIS A 32 26.57 27.84 2.75
N LYS A 33 26.83 27.10 1.66
CA LYS A 33 27.53 25.80 1.67
C LYS A 33 26.98 24.87 2.75
N ALA A 34 25.68 25.00 3.03
CA ALA A 34 25.03 24.27 4.12
C ALA A 34 24.79 22.82 3.69
N THR A 35 25.18 21.89 4.55
CA THR A 35 24.96 20.44 4.35
C THR A 35 23.65 19.96 4.97
N LYS A 36 23.04 20.77 5.84
CA LYS A 36 21.82 20.44 6.57
C LYS A 36 20.67 21.31 6.09
N TYR A 37 19.51 20.67 5.92
CA TYR A 37 18.28 21.35 5.55
C TYR A 37 17.73 22.18 6.71
N LEU A 38 17.40 23.45 6.45
CA LEU A 38 16.83 24.35 7.44
C LEU A 38 15.88 25.35 6.76
N ALA A 39 14.63 25.37 7.20
CA ALA A 39 13.62 26.28 6.65
C ALA A 39 12.94 27.07 7.76
N ALA A 40 12.81 28.37 7.52
CA ALA A 40 12.00 29.27 8.31
C ALA A 40 10.66 29.54 7.61
N ASP A 41 9.69 30.01 8.38
CA ASP A 41 8.43 30.52 7.84
C ASP A 41 8.67 31.70 6.87
N PRO A 42 7.88 31.85 5.79
CA PRO A 42 7.95 33.00 4.88
C PRO A 42 7.93 34.37 5.58
N HIS A 43 7.23 34.45 6.72
CA HIS A 43 7.08 35.67 7.50
C HIS A 43 8.08 35.79 8.65
N ALA A 44 9.05 34.86 8.79
CA ALA A 44 10.08 34.94 9.81
C ALA A 44 10.96 36.20 9.63
N THR A 45 11.35 36.79 10.75
CA THR A 45 12.19 38.00 10.82
C THR A 45 13.38 37.76 11.75
N ALA A 46 14.33 38.70 11.78
CA ALA A 46 15.48 38.62 12.68
C ALA A 46 15.07 38.60 14.17
N ALA A 47 13.93 39.21 14.50
CA ALA A 47 13.38 39.23 15.86
C ALA A 47 12.58 37.94 16.22
N GLY A 48 12.33 37.06 15.25
CA GLY A 48 11.53 35.85 15.46
C GLY A 48 11.73 34.81 14.36
N LEU A 49 12.58 33.82 14.63
CA LEU A 49 12.84 32.68 13.75
C LEU A 49 11.82 31.57 14.01
N THR A 50 10.78 31.53 13.18
CA THR A 50 9.76 30.47 13.28
C THR A 50 10.02 29.37 12.26
N CYS A 51 9.76 28.11 12.63
CA CYS A 51 10.03 26.96 11.78
C CYS A 51 9.11 26.96 10.56
N GLY A 52 9.65 26.63 9.38
CA GLY A 52 8.88 26.49 8.14
C GLY A 52 7.97 25.25 8.09
N HIS A 53 8.09 24.32 9.04
CA HIS A 53 7.40 23.01 9.01
C HIS A 53 6.61 22.66 10.28
N CYS A 54 6.60 23.53 11.30
CA CYS A 54 5.70 23.37 12.43
C CYS A 54 5.53 24.69 13.20
N PRO A 55 4.64 24.76 14.21
CA PRO A 55 4.41 25.97 15.01
C PRO A 55 5.58 26.44 15.89
N TYR A 56 6.71 25.72 15.92
CA TYR A 56 7.86 26.07 16.77
C TYR A 56 8.41 27.46 16.47
N ARG A 57 8.74 28.20 17.53
CA ARG A 57 9.39 29.50 17.49
C ARG A 57 10.71 29.44 18.24
N GLY A 58 11.79 29.78 17.56
CA GLY A 58 13.11 29.96 18.13
C GLY A 58 13.53 31.42 18.08
N GLN A 59 14.43 31.80 18.98
CA GLN A 59 15.00 33.16 19.01
C GLN A 59 16.25 33.28 18.12
N THR A 60 16.92 32.16 17.83
CA THR A 60 18.21 32.14 17.14
C THR A 60 18.28 31.01 16.12
N LEU A 61 19.20 31.15 15.16
CA LEU A 61 19.47 30.13 14.15
C LEU A 61 19.87 28.78 14.78
N PRO A 62 20.76 28.71 15.79
CA PRO A 62 21.07 27.46 16.48
C PRO A 62 19.85 26.76 17.10
N HIS A 63 18.92 27.50 17.71
CA HIS A 63 17.69 26.93 18.26
C HIS A 63 16.84 26.29 17.16
N LEU A 64 16.69 26.96 16.02
CA LEU A 64 15.93 26.43 14.90
C LEU A 64 16.61 25.22 14.25
N ALA A 65 17.95 25.22 14.15
CA ALA A 65 18.72 24.10 13.63
C ALA A 65 18.61 22.86 14.54
N GLN A 66 18.75 23.05 15.87
CA GLN A 66 18.58 21.98 16.85
C GLN A 66 17.16 21.39 16.80
N HIS A 67 16.15 22.25 16.74
CA HIS A 67 14.76 21.84 16.59
C HIS A 67 14.54 21.01 15.32
N THR A 68 15.04 21.50 14.19
CA THR A 68 14.89 20.85 12.87
C THR A 68 15.57 19.48 12.84
N ALA A 69 16.75 19.35 13.44
CA ALA A 69 17.44 18.07 13.59
C ALA A 69 16.68 17.11 14.51
N ARG A 70 16.12 17.59 15.63
CA ARG A 70 15.37 16.78 16.60
C ARG A 70 14.08 16.22 16.00
N LEU A 71 13.28 17.05 15.32
CA LEU A 71 12.05 16.61 14.64
C LEU A 71 12.29 16.01 13.25
N ARG A 72 13.53 16.09 12.77
CA ARG A 72 13.99 15.60 11.47
C ARG A 72 13.14 16.15 10.33
N HIS A 73 12.86 17.46 10.30
CA HIS A 73 12.04 18.06 9.22
C HIS A 73 12.63 17.78 7.85
N LYS A 74 11.76 17.66 6.85
CA LYS A 74 12.07 17.40 5.45
C LYS A 74 11.51 18.50 4.55
N PRO A 75 12.09 18.67 3.34
CA PRO A 75 11.67 19.69 2.38
C PRO A 75 10.15 19.77 2.13
N PHE A 76 9.45 18.65 2.09
CA PHE A 76 8.02 18.61 1.74
C PHE A 76 7.08 18.45 2.94
N ASP A 77 7.57 18.57 4.17
CA ASP A 77 6.70 18.53 5.34
C ASP A 77 5.78 19.76 5.36
N LEU A 78 4.48 19.54 5.56
CA LEU A 78 3.51 20.63 5.65
C LEU A 78 3.40 21.15 7.10
N LYS A 79 3.57 22.47 7.27
CA LYS A 79 3.61 23.15 8.57
C LYS A 79 2.34 23.03 9.40
N THR A 80 1.22 23.25 8.74
CA THR A 80 -0.12 23.21 9.31
C THR A 80 -1.09 22.99 8.17
N MET A 81 -1.84 21.90 8.22
CA MET A 81 -3.00 21.70 7.37
C MET A 81 -4.10 21.13 8.26
N SER A 82 -5.24 21.80 8.30
CA SER A 82 -6.45 21.25 8.90
C SER A 82 -7.15 20.35 7.90
N VAL A 83 -8.01 19.47 8.41
CA VAL A 83 -8.84 18.59 7.57
C VAL A 83 -9.72 19.43 6.66
N ALA A 84 -10.31 20.50 7.17
CA ALA A 84 -11.10 21.43 6.37
C ALA A 84 -10.28 22.09 5.23
N GLN A 85 -9.01 22.42 5.46
CA GLN A 85 -8.13 22.92 4.41
C GLN A 85 -7.83 21.84 3.36
N LEU A 86 -7.61 20.60 3.80
CA LEU A 86 -7.39 19.46 2.88
C LEU A 86 -8.63 19.15 2.04
N GLU A 87 -9.83 19.20 2.63
CA GLU A 87 -11.10 19.07 1.91
C GLU A 87 -11.27 20.21 0.90
N LYS A 88 -10.95 21.45 1.29
CA LYS A 88 -10.97 22.58 0.35
C LYS A 88 -9.99 22.37 -0.82
N LEU A 89 -8.81 21.79 -0.57
CA LEU A 89 -7.87 21.47 -1.65
C LEU A 89 -8.44 20.45 -2.65
N LYS A 90 -9.34 19.55 -2.25
CA LYS A 90 -10.01 18.62 -3.18
C LYS A 90 -10.94 19.32 -4.17
N THR A 91 -11.48 20.48 -3.80
CA THR A 91 -12.51 21.18 -4.59
C THR A 91 -11.94 22.29 -5.48
N ILE A 92 -10.64 22.58 -5.39
CA ILE A 92 -10.00 23.59 -6.24
C ILE A 92 -9.83 23.07 -7.66
N GLY A 93 -10.23 23.88 -8.65
CA GLY A 93 -10.09 23.57 -10.06
C GLY A 93 -11.15 22.60 -10.58
N THR A 94 -10.97 22.16 -11.83
CA THR A 94 -11.90 21.23 -12.48
C THR A 94 -11.58 19.79 -12.07
N PRO A 95 -12.57 19.00 -11.61
CA PRO A 95 -12.36 17.58 -11.35
C PRO A 95 -11.91 16.85 -12.63
N LEU A 96 -10.87 16.04 -12.49
CA LEU A 96 -10.38 15.14 -13.52
C LEU A 96 -11.14 13.81 -13.46
N SER A 97 -11.21 13.15 -14.61
CA SER A 97 -11.64 11.76 -14.72
C SER A 97 -10.47 10.90 -15.12
N TYR A 98 -10.40 9.70 -14.56
CA TYR A 98 -9.39 8.69 -14.89
C TYR A 98 -10.07 7.40 -15.32
N VAL A 99 -9.31 6.53 -15.99
CA VAL A 99 -9.71 5.17 -16.31
C VAL A 99 -8.78 4.22 -15.59
N GLN A 100 -9.30 3.32 -14.77
CA GLN A 100 -8.53 2.30 -14.08
C GLN A 100 -8.64 0.96 -14.82
N CYS A 101 -7.50 0.35 -15.14
CA CYS A 101 -7.48 -1.03 -15.66
C CYS A 101 -7.78 -2.01 -14.53
N LEU A 102 -8.75 -2.91 -14.71
CA LEU A 102 -9.15 -3.87 -13.66
C LEU A 102 -8.30 -5.14 -13.62
N SER A 103 -7.43 -5.34 -14.62
CA SER A 103 -6.46 -6.45 -14.64
C SER A 103 -5.22 -6.14 -13.79
N CYS A 104 -4.61 -4.97 -13.98
CA CYS A 104 -3.36 -4.59 -13.32
C CYS A 104 -3.52 -3.47 -12.27
N MET A 105 -4.72 -2.88 -12.16
CA MET A 105 -5.05 -1.77 -11.26
C MET A 105 -4.31 -0.45 -11.54
N GLU A 106 -3.72 -0.31 -12.73
CA GLU A 106 -3.08 0.92 -13.19
C GLU A 106 -4.10 2.04 -13.45
N LEU A 107 -3.71 3.30 -13.17
CA LEU A 107 -4.52 4.48 -13.40
C LEU A 107 -4.07 5.23 -14.67
N LEU A 108 -4.98 5.32 -15.63
CA LEU A 108 -4.76 5.93 -16.94
C LEU A 108 -5.51 7.27 -17.03
N ALA A 109 -5.01 8.16 -17.88
CA ALA A 109 -5.54 9.52 -18.03
C ALA A 109 -6.95 9.53 -18.62
N ASP A 110 -7.22 8.68 -19.60
CA ASP A 110 -8.48 8.59 -20.33
C ASP A 110 -8.67 7.21 -20.98
N GLN A 111 -9.73 7.08 -21.76
CA GLN A 111 -10.10 5.83 -22.44
C GLN A 111 -9.11 5.47 -23.56
N SER A 112 -8.59 6.45 -24.29
CA SER A 112 -7.61 6.20 -25.36
C SER A 112 -6.31 5.65 -24.78
N ALA A 113 -5.83 6.22 -23.68
CA ALA A 113 -4.66 5.71 -22.95
C ALA A 113 -4.88 4.29 -22.40
N PHE A 114 -6.11 3.95 -22.01
CA PHE A 114 -6.45 2.58 -21.59
C PHE A 114 -6.42 1.59 -22.76
N GLU A 115 -6.94 1.97 -23.92
CA GLU A 115 -6.92 1.12 -25.12
C GLU A 115 -5.49 0.84 -25.58
N GLU A 116 -4.64 1.86 -25.61
CA GLU A 116 -3.20 1.71 -25.89
C GLU A 116 -2.53 0.78 -24.86
N HIS A 117 -2.79 0.99 -23.56
CA HIS A 117 -2.26 0.15 -22.48
C HIS A 117 -2.63 -1.34 -22.65
N VAL A 118 -3.87 -1.66 -23.00
CA VAL A 118 -4.30 -3.07 -23.19
C VAL A 118 -3.66 -3.68 -24.43
N LEU A 119 -3.47 -2.90 -25.51
CA LEU A 119 -2.78 -3.37 -26.71
C LEU A 119 -1.30 -3.68 -26.43
N GLU A 120 -0.61 -2.81 -25.69
CA GLU A 120 0.78 -3.02 -25.30
C GLU A 120 0.95 -4.22 -24.34
N ARG A 121 -0.07 -4.50 -23.52
CA ARG A 121 -0.06 -5.56 -22.50
C ARG A 121 -1.08 -6.66 -22.75
N ALA A 122 -1.28 -7.02 -24.02
CA ALA A 122 -2.34 -7.96 -24.45
C ALA A 122 -2.31 -9.34 -23.75
N ASN A 123 -1.15 -9.77 -23.26
CA ASN A 123 -0.99 -11.04 -22.52
C ASN A 123 -1.26 -10.92 -21.01
N GLU A 124 -1.33 -9.71 -20.47
CA GLU A 124 -1.43 -9.43 -19.03
C GLU A 124 -2.72 -8.71 -18.65
N CYS A 125 -3.32 -7.96 -19.59
CA CYS A 125 -4.47 -7.10 -19.33
C CYS A 125 -5.63 -7.43 -20.28
N ASP A 126 -6.84 -7.45 -19.72
CA ASP A 126 -8.09 -7.53 -20.48
C ASP A 126 -8.72 -6.13 -20.70
N MET A 127 -9.77 -6.08 -21.53
CA MET A 127 -10.51 -4.85 -21.83
C MET A 127 -11.42 -4.37 -20.68
N LYS A 128 -11.25 -4.88 -19.44
CA LYS A 128 -12.07 -4.45 -18.30
C LYS A 128 -11.47 -3.19 -17.66
N SER A 129 -12.28 -2.13 -17.62
CA SER A 129 -11.90 -0.87 -16.99
C SER A 129 -13.00 -0.32 -16.07
N GLN A 130 -12.60 0.60 -15.19
CA GLN A 130 -13.49 1.39 -14.37
C GLN A 130 -13.19 2.87 -14.56
N LYS A 131 -14.20 3.67 -14.92
CA LYS A 131 -14.07 5.14 -14.91
C LYS A 131 -14.17 5.68 -13.49
N ILE A 132 -13.20 6.49 -13.09
CA ILE A 132 -13.14 7.14 -11.78
C ILE A 132 -13.30 8.64 -11.98
N VAL A 133 -14.34 9.23 -11.38
CA VAL A 133 -14.64 10.66 -11.52
C VAL A 133 -14.85 11.28 -10.14
N ASN A 134 -14.16 12.39 -9.89
CA ASN A 134 -14.31 13.16 -8.65
C ASN A 134 -14.14 12.32 -7.37
N LYS A 135 -13.14 11.43 -7.36
CA LYS A 135 -12.79 10.59 -6.20
C LYS A 135 -11.33 10.77 -5.83
N LEU A 136 -11.04 10.58 -4.55
CA LEU A 136 -9.68 10.41 -4.04
C LEU A 136 -9.19 9.01 -4.43
N ILE A 137 -7.97 8.94 -4.95
CA ILE A 137 -7.34 7.69 -5.37
C ILE A 137 -6.06 7.52 -4.54
N TYR A 138 -5.82 6.29 -4.09
CA TYR A 138 -4.60 5.88 -3.41
C TYR A 138 -3.71 5.16 -4.43
N ALA A 139 -2.42 5.46 -4.45
CA ALA A 139 -1.49 4.87 -5.39
C ALA A 139 -0.20 4.40 -4.70
N CYS A 140 0.32 3.27 -5.18
CA CYS A 140 1.60 2.74 -4.76
C CYS A 140 2.72 3.70 -5.23
N ALA A 141 3.71 3.93 -4.37
CA ALA A 141 4.86 4.76 -4.74
C ALA A 141 5.92 4.01 -5.57
N PHE A 142 5.80 2.68 -5.68
CA PHE A 142 6.84 1.80 -6.23
C PHE A 142 6.45 1.15 -7.55
N CYS A 143 5.16 1.17 -7.91
CA CYS A 143 4.68 0.64 -9.18
C CYS A 143 3.34 1.32 -9.57
N PRO A 144 2.81 1.08 -10.78
CA PRO A 144 1.59 1.73 -11.25
C PRO A 144 0.29 1.36 -10.52
N TYR A 145 0.32 0.41 -9.56
CA TYR A 145 -0.87 -0.05 -8.84
C TYR A 145 -1.58 1.09 -8.09
N SER A 146 -2.90 1.17 -8.25
CA SER A 146 -3.75 2.17 -7.60
C SER A 146 -5.11 1.60 -7.19
N SER A 147 -5.82 2.26 -6.27
CA SER A 147 -7.18 1.88 -5.88
C SER A 147 -7.93 3.04 -5.23
N GLN A 148 -9.26 2.98 -5.25
CA GLN A 148 -10.11 3.83 -4.40
C GLN A 148 -10.15 3.35 -2.94
N HIS A 149 -9.60 2.15 -2.65
CA HIS A 149 -9.55 1.57 -1.32
C HIS A 149 -8.14 1.64 -0.75
N GLU A 150 -7.94 2.48 0.26
CA GLU A 150 -6.65 2.68 0.94
C GLU A 150 -6.01 1.37 1.41
N MET A 151 -6.77 0.52 2.11
CA MET A 151 -6.28 -0.77 2.61
C MET A 151 -5.76 -1.69 1.50
N ALA A 152 -6.34 -1.64 0.29
CA ALA A 152 -5.90 -2.46 -0.83
C ALA A 152 -4.50 -2.05 -1.30
N VAL A 153 -4.24 -0.74 -1.37
CA VAL A 153 -2.92 -0.20 -1.73
C VAL A 153 -1.89 -0.46 -0.62
N LEU A 154 -2.27 -0.28 0.65
CA LEU A 154 -1.37 -0.55 1.77
C LEU A 154 -0.94 -2.03 1.82
N ARG A 155 -1.87 -2.97 1.64
CA ARG A 155 -1.55 -4.41 1.57
C ARG A 155 -0.64 -4.72 0.38
N HIS A 156 -0.92 -4.12 -0.79
CA HIS A 156 -0.05 -4.25 -1.95
C HIS A 156 1.37 -3.71 -1.68
N MET A 157 1.49 -2.56 -1.02
CA MET A 157 2.78 -1.94 -0.71
C MET A 157 3.65 -2.83 0.20
N ILE A 158 3.06 -3.65 1.07
CA ILE A 158 3.82 -4.58 1.92
C ILE A 158 4.69 -5.54 1.09
N ASP A 159 4.24 -5.96 -0.09
CA ASP A 159 5.06 -6.81 -0.96
C ASP A 159 6.28 -6.08 -1.53
N HIS A 160 6.31 -4.75 -1.53
CA HIS A 160 7.49 -3.94 -1.90
C HIS A 160 8.44 -3.72 -0.73
N TYR A 161 8.07 -4.07 0.49
CA TYR A 161 8.90 -3.80 1.67
C TYR A 161 10.20 -4.63 1.62
N SER A 162 11.34 -3.95 1.54
CA SER A 162 12.64 -4.59 1.38
C SER A 162 13.00 -5.53 2.54
N GLY A 163 12.54 -5.23 3.76
CA GLY A 163 12.72 -6.09 4.92
C GLY A 163 12.08 -7.47 4.75
N PHE A 164 11.07 -7.62 3.90
CA PHE A 164 10.45 -8.92 3.60
C PHE A 164 10.97 -9.55 2.32
N LYS A 165 11.89 -8.93 1.58
CA LYS A 165 12.50 -9.53 0.37
C LYS A 165 13.58 -10.56 0.70
N ARG A 166 14.09 -10.57 1.93
CA ARG A 166 15.06 -11.56 2.42
C ARG A 166 14.74 -11.91 3.86
N CYS A 167 14.79 -13.18 4.21
CA CYS A 167 14.60 -13.63 5.58
C CYS A 167 15.61 -12.94 6.53
N CYS A 168 15.15 -12.34 7.63
CA CYS A 168 16.06 -11.72 8.58
C CYS A 168 16.92 -12.72 9.38
N PHE A 169 16.56 -14.00 9.36
CA PHE A 169 17.27 -15.06 10.10
C PHE A 169 18.31 -15.79 9.26
N CYS A 170 18.00 -16.13 8.00
CA CYS A 170 18.90 -16.89 7.13
C CYS A 170 19.23 -16.19 5.79
N THR A 171 18.69 -14.99 5.56
CA THR A 171 18.92 -14.17 4.35
C THR A 171 18.40 -14.74 3.02
N GLN A 172 17.67 -15.87 3.06
CA GLN A 172 17.04 -16.46 1.87
C GLN A 172 16.07 -15.47 1.20
N PRO A 173 16.08 -15.37 -0.14
CA PRO A 173 15.22 -14.44 -0.86
C PRO A 173 13.75 -14.84 -0.79
N GLN A 174 12.88 -13.85 -0.71
CA GLN A 174 11.43 -13.99 -0.61
C GLN A 174 10.75 -13.04 -1.60
N THR A 175 9.67 -13.49 -2.23
CA THR A 175 8.97 -12.71 -3.27
C THR A 175 7.83 -11.86 -2.73
N THR A 176 7.12 -12.37 -1.72
CA THR A 176 5.92 -11.77 -1.11
C THR A 176 5.98 -11.89 0.41
N PHE A 177 5.18 -11.07 1.11
CA PHE A 177 5.05 -11.18 2.56
C PHE A 177 4.52 -12.55 3.01
N ASN A 178 3.54 -13.10 2.30
CA ASN A 178 3.00 -14.43 2.63
C ASN A 178 4.06 -15.53 2.46
N GLY A 179 4.90 -15.45 1.42
CA GLY A 179 6.04 -16.36 1.23
C GLY A 179 7.06 -16.23 2.35
N TYR A 180 7.41 -14.99 2.72
CA TYR A 180 8.29 -14.70 3.85
C TYR A 180 7.78 -15.33 5.15
N MET A 181 6.49 -15.18 5.45
CA MET A 181 5.88 -15.74 6.65
C MET A 181 5.89 -17.27 6.65
N GLN A 182 5.53 -17.91 5.53
CA GLN A 182 5.56 -19.37 5.40
C GLN A 182 6.96 -19.94 5.60
N HIS A 183 7.98 -19.30 5.03
CA HIS A 183 9.37 -19.68 5.22
C HIS A 183 9.78 -19.56 6.69
N CYS A 184 9.48 -18.43 7.35
CA CYS A 184 9.83 -18.24 8.76
C CYS A 184 9.17 -19.29 9.67
N TYR A 185 7.92 -19.68 9.42
CA TYR A 185 7.26 -20.72 10.22
C TYR A 185 7.79 -22.13 9.96
N SER A 186 8.33 -22.39 8.77
CA SER A 186 8.87 -23.70 8.40
C SER A 186 10.29 -23.89 8.94
N ASP A 187 11.13 -22.85 8.80
CA ASP A 187 12.57 -22.96 9.02
C ASP A 187 13.07 -22.22 10.27
N HIS A 188 12.27 -21.29 10.83
CA HIS A 188 12.67 -20.38 11.93
C HIS A 188 11.57 -20.23 13.00
N ARG A 189 10.93 -21.34 13.36
CA ARG A 189 9.73 -21.36 14.23
C ARG A 189 9.96 -20.74 15.61
N GLU A 190 11.16 -20.84 16.17
CA GLU A 190 11.45 -20.29 17.49
C GLU A 190 11.80 -18.79 17.40
N GLU A 191 12.50 -18.39 16.34
CA GLU A 191 12.95 -17.02 16.12
C GLU A 191 11.84 -16.09 15.69
N ILE A 192 10.79 -16.61 15.03
CA ILE A 192 9.63 -15.82 14.59
C ILE A 192 8.92 -15.10 15.75
N LYS A 193 9.07 -15.59 16.99
CA LYS A 193 8.58 -14.91 18.20
C LYS A 193 9.16 -13.49 18.36
N LYS A 194 10.33 -13.22 17.78
CA LYS A 194 11.00 -11.90 17.77
C LYS A 194 10.52 -10.99 16.64
N PHE A 195 9.58 -11.43 15.79
CA PHE A 195 9.15 -10.70 14.59
C PHE A 195 8.75 -9.25 14.90
N CYS A 196 7.89 -9.03 15.90
CA CYS A 196 7.44 -7.67 16.27
C CYS A 196 8.54 -6.80 16.90
N THR A 197 9.60 -7.41 17.42
CA THR A 197 10.78 -6.70 17.93
C THR A 197 11.67 -6.25 16.78
N ILE A 198 11.76 -7.05 15.72
CA ILE A 198 12.53 -6.75 14.52
C ILE A 198 11.79 -5.71 13.68
N TYR A 199 10.53 -5.98 13.33
CA TYR A 199 9.69 -5.14 12.49
C TYR A 199 8.71 -4.34 13.33
N THR A 200 9.18 -3.19 13.78
CA THR A 200 8.39 -2.30 14.65
C THR A 200 7.31 -1.56 13.87
N ILE A 201 6.24 -1.15 14.56
CA ILE A 201 5.20 -0.30 13.98
C ILE A 201 5.78 0.98 13.39
N MET A 202 6.81 1.56 14.02
CA MET A 202 7.42 2.80 13.55
C MET A 202 8.08 2.63 12.18
N GLU A 203 8.76 1.51 11.98
CA GLU A 203 9.47 1.20 10.74
C GLU A 203 8.49 0.92 9.59
N ILE A 204 7.53 0.01 9.84
CA ILE A 204 6.50 -0.34 8.85
C ILE A 204 5.62 0.87 8.50
N SER A 205 5.22 1.67 9.51
CA SER A 205 4.43 2.88 9.27
C SER A 205 5.20 3.89 8.44
N LYS A 206 6.49 4.12 8.71
CA LYS A 206 7.33 5.02 7.93
C LYS A 206 7.41 4.58 6.47
N PHE A 207 7.49 3.28 6.22
CA PHE A 207 7.49 2.73 4.87
C PHE A 207 6.14 2.95 4.17
N LEU A 208 5.04 2.55 4.81
CA LEU A 208 3.68 2.65 4.26
C LEU A 208 3.22 4.10 4.06
N GLN A 209 3.74 5.03 4.85
CA GLN A 209 3.47 6.45 4.68
C GLN A 209 3.96 7.01 3.36
N GLN A 210 4.79 6.31 2.57
CA GLN A 210 5.17 6.75 1.21
C GLN A 210 4.02 6.67 0.20
N MET A 211 2.87 6.11 0.57
CA MET A 211 1.70 5.98 -0.30
C MET A 211 1.27 7.34 -0.85
N LEU A 212 0.93 7.37 -2.13
CA LEU A 212 0.50 8.57 -2.82
C LEU A 212 -1.03 8.74 -2.73
N LEU A 213 -1.46 9.97 -2.46
CA LEU A 213 -2.83 10.43 -2.54
C LEU A 213 -2.99 11.26 -3.81
N ILE A 214 -3.89 10.85 -4.71
CA ILE A 214 -4.24 11.56 -5.94
C ILE A 214 -5.64 12.14 -5.77
N PHE A 215 -5.71 13.46 -5.69
CA PHE A 215 -6.94 14.21 -5.46
C PHE A 215 -7.74 14.33 -6.77
N PRO A 216 -9.07 14.57 -6.67
CA PRO A 216 -9.94 14.76 -7.83
C PRO A 216 -9.42 15.77 -8.86
N ASN A 217 -8.78 16.84 -8.43
CA ASN A 217 -8.23 17.89 -9.28
C ASN A 217 -6.83 17.59 -9.84
N GLY A 218 -6.29 16.39 -9.60
CA GLY A 218 -4.95 15.99 -10.06
C GLY A 218 -3.81 16.42 -9.14
N LEU A 219 -4.10 17.02 -7.97
CA LEU A 219 -3.09 17.23 -6.94
C LEU A 219 -2.62 15.87 -6.41
N THR A 220 -1.31 15.63 -6.46
CA THR A 220 -0.69 14.42 -5.88
C THR A 220 0.14 14.79 -4.67
N MET A 221 -0.02 14.05 -3.57
CA MET A 221 0.80 14.19 -2.37
C MET A 221 1.19 12.84 -1.77
N ASP A 222 2.38 12.77 -1.19
CA ASP A 222 2.81 11.66 -0.35
C ASP A 222 2.13 11.80 1.02
N LEU A 223 1.56 10.72 1.56
CA LEU A 223 0.99 10.70 2.89
C LEU A 223 2.03 11.10 3.97
N TYR A 224 3.32 10.82 3.74
CA TYR A 224 4.43 11.21 4.59
C TYR A 224 4.56 12.74 4.74
N ASN A 225 4.15 13.52 3.74
CA ASN A 225 4.16 14.99 3.82
C ASN A 225 3.20 15.53 4.90
N LEU A 226 2.22 14.70 5.31
CA LEU A 226 1.25 15.03 6.36
C LEU A 226 1.74 14.67 7.77
N ARG A 227 2.93 14.08 7.94
CA ARG A 227 3.35 13.44 9.20
C ARG A 227 3.38 14.32 10.44
N LEU A 228 3.47 15.64 10.26
CA LEU A 228 3.48 16.63 11.34
C LEU A 228 2.14 17.34 11.51
N THR A 229 1.15 16.98 10.68
CA THR A 229 -0.19 17.56 10.69
C THR A 229 -1.16 16.62 11.39
N ASN A 230 -2.26 17.18 11.90
CA ASN A 230 -3.35 16.36 12.43
C ASN A 230 -4.06 15.56 11.32
N CYS A 231 -3.96 15.98 10.06
CA CYS A 231 -4.55 15.26 8.93
C CYS A 231 -4.02 13.83 8.80
N LEU A 232 -2.75 13.54 9.14
CA LEU A 232 -2.24 12.17 9.11
C LEU A 232 -2.99 11.25 10.11
N LYS A 233 -3.52 11.78 11.21
CA LYS A 233 -4.33 10.94 12.12
C LYS A 233 -5.61 10.46 11.44
N GLU A 234 -6.22 11.31 10.63
CA GLU A 234 -7.47 11.03 9.93
C GLU A 234 -7.25 10.29 8.61
N TYR A 235 -6.17 10.61 7.90
CA TYR A 235 -5.74 9.98 6.65
C TYR A 235 -4.60 8.98 6.91
N GLY A 236 -4.86 7.70 6.64
CA GLY A 236 -3.85 6.64 6.63
C GLY A 236 -3.37 6.09 7.95
N ASN A 237 -3.23 6.85 9.04
CA ASN A 237 -2.77 6.25 10.31
C ASN A 237 -3.71 5.15 10.83
N LYS A 238 -5.02 5.27 10.60
CA LYS A 238 -5.98 4.24 11.02
C LYS A 238 -5.74 2.93 10.27
N HIS A 239 -5.70 2.99 8.94
CA HIS A 239 -5.52 1.82 8.08
C HIS A 239 -4.10 1.24 8.17
N ILE A 240 -3.06 2.07 8.34
CA ILE A 240 -1.69 1.61 8.61
C ILE A 240 -1.61 0.84 9.93
N LYS A 241 -2.24 1.34 11.01
CA LYS A 241 -2.31 0.62 12.28
C LYS A 241 -3.06 -0.70 12.14
N GLN A 242 -4.20 -0.69 11.47
CA GLN A 242 -4.98 -1.90 11.21
C GLN A 242 -4.18 -2.94 10.40
N LEU A 243 -3.47 -2.52 9.36
CA LEU A 243 -2.60 -3.41 8.58
C LEU A 243 -1.44 -3.95 9.43
N TYR A 244 -0.84 -3.11 10.27
CA TYR A 244 0.21 -3.59 11.18
C TYR A 244 -0.33 -4.65 12.15
N GLU A 245 -1.53 -4.47 12.70
CA GLU A 245 -2.20 -5.50 13.50
C GLU A 245 -2.47 -6.79 12.70
N GLU A 246 -2.85 -6.69 11.43
CA GLU A 246 -2.99 -7.86 10.52
C GLU A 246 -1.65 -8.59 10.34
N ILE A 247 -0.56 -7.85 10.12
CA ILE A 247 0.80 -8.39 10.00
C ILE A 247 1.22 -9.09 11.31
N GLN A 248 0.97 -8.46 12.46
CA GLN A 248 1.29 -9.04 13.77
C GLN A 248 0.51 -10.34 14.00
N LYS A 249 -0.80 -10.35 13.73
CA LYS A 249 -1.62 -11.56 13.84
C LYS A 249 -1.09 -12.67 12.94
N THR A 250 -0.72 -12.34 11.70
CA THR A 250 -0.12 -13.29 10.76
C THR A 250 1.22 -13.83 11.27
N SER A 251 2.00 -13.03 12.01
CA SER A 251 3.25 -13.47 12.65
C SER A 251 3.11 -14.26 13.94
N GLN A 252 1.91 -14.29 14.51
CA GLN A 252 1.61 -15.04 15.73
C GLN A 252 0.83 -16.33 15.42
N GLN A 253 0.12 -16.37 14.29
CA GLN A 253 -0.64 -17.53 13.86
C GLN A 253 0.13 -18.30 12.80
N PRO A 254 0.62 -19.53 13.10
CA PRO A 254 1.22 -20.35 12.07
C PRO A 254 0.22 -20.50 10.92
N PRO A 255 0.64 -20.32 9.65
CA PRO A 255 -0.23 -20.52 8.51
C PRO A 255 -0.88 -21.89 8.70
N ILE A 256 -2.22 -21.91 8.68
CA ILE A 256 -2.99 -23.16 8.79
C ILE A 256 -2.29 -24.12 7.84
N PRO A 257 -1.76 -25.25 8.35
CA PRO A 257 -1.07 -26.19 7.50
C PRO A 257 -2.03 -26.41 6.34
N ARG A 258 -1.59 -26.09 5.12
CA ARG A 258 -2.20 -26.71 3.94
C ARG A 258 -1.83 -28.17 4.12
N LEU A 259 -2.55 -28.87 5.00
CA LEU A 259 -2.57 -30.31 5.13
C LEU A 259 -2.89 -30.72 3.72
N SER A 260 -1.81 -31.08 3.03
CA SER A 260 -1.75 -31.60 1.69
C SER A 260 -3.08 -32.25 1.37
N LEU A 261 -3.90 -31.55 0.59
CA LEU A 261 -5.14 -32.12 0.06
C LEU A 261 -4.79 -33.46 -0.59
N GLY A 262 -3.58 -33.58 -1.17
CA GLY A 262 -2.97 -34.83 -1.61
C GLY A 262 -2.80 -35.93 -0.54
N ARG A 263 -2.38 -35.66 0.71
CA ARG A 263 -2.34 -36.71 1.76
C ARG A 263 -3.73 -37.03 2.31
N LEU A 264 -4.64 -36.07 2.37
CA LEU A 264 -6.03 -36.30 2.80
C LEU A 264 -6.83 -37.11 1.76
N VAL A 265 -6.61 -36.85 0.47
CA VAL A 265 -7.16 -37.64 -0.65
C VAL A 265 -6.47 -39.01 -0.73
N ALA A 266 -5.15 -39.11 -0.53
CA ALA A 266 -4.45 -40.39 -0.48
C ALA A 266 -4.92 -41.27 0.68
N LYS A 267 -5.18 -40.67 1.86
CA LYS A 267 -5.71 -41.39 3.02
C LYS A 267 -7.16 -41.83 2.79
N LYS A 268 -8.01 -41.00 2.18
CA LYS A 268 -9.38 -41.40 1.77
C LYS A 268 -9.43 -42.47 0.69
N CYS A 269 -8.51 -42.46 -0.29
CA CYS A 269 -8.41 -43.53 -1.29
C CYS A 269 -7.88 -44.84 -0.69
N SER A 270 -7.09 -44.76 0.38
CA SER A 270 -6.61 -45.93 1.13
C SER A 270 -7.71 -46.53 2.01
N GLU A 271 -8.51 -45.68 2.66
CA GLU A 271 -9.66 -46.09 3.49
C GLU A 271 -10.83 -46.65 2.65
N ALA A 272 -11.07 -46.11 1.45
CA ALA A 272 -12.09 -46.62 0.52
C ALA A 272 -11.74 -47.99 -0.11
N LYS A 273 -10.47 -48.40 -0.10
CA LYS A 273 -10.05 -49.75 -0.52
C LYS A 273 -10.21 -50.81 0.58
N ILE A 274 -10.41 -50.39 1.82
CA ILE A 274 -10.58 -51.29 2.97
C ILE A 274 -12.07 -51.48 3.30
N SER A 275 -12.95 -50.53 2.94
CA SER A 275 -14.39 -50.59 3.21
C SER A 275 -15.28 -51.01 2.04
N SER A 276 -14.73 -51.60 0.96
CA SER A 276 -15.54 -52.23 -0.10
C SER A 276 -15.93 -53.68 0.23
N ALA A 277 -16.29 -53.93 1.48
CA ALA A 277 -17.12 -55.06 1.89
C ALA A 277 -18.12 -54.52 2.91
N VAL A 278 -19.39 -54.83 2.68
CA VAL A 278 -20.59 -54.49 3.47
C VAL A 278 -21.35 -53.23 3.00
N THR A 279 -22.60 -53.52 2.62
CA THR A 279 -23.69 -52.75 2.02
C THR A 279 -24.31 -51.69 2.96
N PRO A 280 -25.19 -50.80 2.45
CA PRO A 280 -25.39 -49.45 2.97
C PRO A 280 -26.56 -49.36 3.96
N GLN A 281 -26.40 -48.58 5.03
CA GLN A 281 -27.54 -47.95 5.70
C GLN A 281 -27.13 -46.62 6.38
N SER A 282 -27.86 -45.57 5.97
CA SER A 282 -28.14 -44.30 6.64
C SER A 282 -27.02 -43.61 7.43
N ALA A 283 -26.46 -42.55 6.83
CA ALA A 283 -25.75 -41.51 7.58
C ALA A 283 -26.50 -40.18 7.49
N SER A 284 -26.70 -39.64 8.68
CA SER A 284 -27.51 -38.51 9.13
C SER A 284 -27.09 -37.13 8.60
N ALA A 285 -28.04 -36.21 8.66
CA ALA A 285 -28.05 -34.83 8.19
C ALA A 285 -27.08 -33.85 8.91
N SER A 286 -25.79 -34.15 8.97
CA SER A 286 -24.78 -33.24 9.55
C SER A 286 -23.75 -32.71 8.56
N THR A 287 -23.80 -33.12 7.29
CA THR A 287 -22.83 -32.72 6.25
C THR A 287 -23.28 -31.52 5.40
N ALA A 288 -24.54 -31.09 5.52
CA ALA A 288 -25.09 -29.99 4.71
C ALA A 288 -24.75 -28.58 5.27
N ALA A 289 -24.47 -28.46 6.58
CA ALA A 289 -24.19 -27.17 7.20
C ALA A 289 -22.77 -26.64 6.91
N ALA A 290 -21.81 -27.51 6.60
CA ALA A 290 -20.42 -27.11 6.33
C ALA A 290 -20.18 -26.57 4.90
N LEU A 291 -21.15 -26.75 3.99
CA LEU A 291 -21.03 -26.35 2.58
C LEU A 291 -21.72 -25.02 2.23
N GLN A 292 -22.39 -24.37 3.20
CA GLN A 292 -23.05 -23.07 2.98
C GLN A 292 -22.22 -21.85 3.43
N LEU A 293 -21.06 -22.05 4.06
CA LEU A 293 -20.14 -20.96 4.47
C LEU A 293 -19.05 -20.62 3.45
N ALA A 294 -18.94 -21.38 2.36
CA ALA A 294 -18.09 -21.06 1.22
C ALA A 294 -18.98 -20.58 0.07
N GLY A 295 -19.41 -19.31 0.16
CA GLY A 295 -20.21 -18.69 -0.88
C GLY A 295 -19.46 -18.66 -2.20
N ASN A 296 -19.87 -19.51 -3.14
CA ASN A 296 -19.78 -19.26 -4.57
C ASN A 296 -20.92 -20.01 -5.28
N ASN A 297 -21.67 -19.24 -6.07
CA ASN A 297 -22.84 -19.66 -6.85
C ASN A 297 -22.50 -20.84 -7.78
N VAL A 298 -23.13 -21.99 -7.56
CA VAL A 298 -23.27 -23.05 -8.55
C VAL A 298 -24.63 -22.87 -9.22
N LYS A 299 -24.67 -22.03 -10.25
CA LYS A 299 -25.62 -22.13 -11.35
C LYS A 299 -24.81 -21.97 -12.63
N ASP A 300 -25.20 -22.74 -13.63
CA ASP A 300 -24.60 -22.89 -14.96
C ASP A 300 -23.39 -23.82 -15.04
N LEU A 301 -23.66 -25.12 -14.85
CA LEU A 301 -23.00 -26.21 -15.58
C LEU A 301 -23.86 -27.48 -15.50
N GLN A 302 -25.13 -27.36 -15.91
CA GLN A 302 -25.97 -28.51 -16.28
C GLN A 302 -26.71 -28.19 -17.57
N THR A 303 -26.11 -28.62 -18.68
CA THR A 303 -26.60 -28.83 -20.05
C THR A 303 -25.32 -28.68 -20.90
N VAL A 304 -24.68 -29.72 -21.41
CA VAL A 304 -25.14 -30.61 -22.47
C VAL A 304 -24.24 -31.85 -22.45
N PHE A 305 -24.73 -32.98 -21.95
CA PHE A 305 -24.22 -34.30 -22.34
C PHE A 305 -25.27 -34.92 -23.26
N LYS A 306 -25.13 -34.69 -24.58
CA LYS A 306 -25.76 -35.53 -25.59
C LYS A 306 -24.67 -36.38 -26.23
N ALA A 307 -24.85 -37.68 -26.12
CA ALA A 307 -24.03 -38.73 -26.68
C ALA A 307 -23.86 -38.57 -28.20
N GLN A 308 -22.63 -38.73 -28.68
CA GLN A 308 -22.36 -39.12 -30.07
C GLN A 308 -21.41 -40.31 -30.10
N LYS A 309 -21.96 -41.41 -30.64
CA LYS A 309 -21.27 -42.66 -30.99
C LYS A 309 -20.14 -42.36 -31.97
N ILE A 310 -18.92 -42.79 -31.65
CA ILE A 310 -17.84 -42.91 -32.62
C ILE A 310 -17.85 -44.35 -33.14
N MET A 311 -18.20 -44.51 -34.42
CA MET A 311 -18.04 -45.77 -35.15
C MET A 311 -16.56 -46.00 -35.45
N LYS A 312 -16.07 -47.19 -35.11
CA LYS A 312 -14.84 -47.77 -35.66
C LYS A 312 -15.01 -48.01 -37.16
N ARG A 313 -14.05 -47.58 -37.98
CA ARG A 313 -13.67 -48.31 -39.19
C ARG A 313 -12.16 -48.46 -39.25
N ARG A 314 -11.76 -49.69 -39.54
CA ARG A 314 -10.41 -50.15 -39.87
C ARG A 314 -10.11 -49.87 -41.35
N SER A 315 -8.81 -49.92 -41.64
CA SER A 315 -8.10 -49.92 -42.93
C SER A 315 -7.76 -48.54 -43.47
#